data_AF-A0A1V4SZT9-F1
#
_entry.id   AF-A0A1V4SZT9-F1
#
_cell.length_a   1.000
_cell.length_b   1.000
_cell.length_c   1.000
_cell.angle_alpha   90.00
_cell.angle_beta   90.00
_cell.angle_gamma   90.00
#
_symmetry.space_group_name_H-M   'P 1'
#
loop_
_entity.id
_entity.type
_entity.pdbx_description
1 polymer ?
#
loop_
_entity_poly.entity_id
_entity_poly.type
_entity_poly.pdbx_seq_one_letter_code
_entity_poly.pdbx_strand_id
1 'polypeptide(L)'
;PSHDREVGVADATQDTTRIDDVRIGAVRPLISPALLQDELPVEPTVQSLVERTRVDIGHILHGRDDRLVAVVGPCSIHDHDQALEYAHRLKAVADELREDLLIVMRVYFEKPRTTVGWKGYINDPRLDGSFRINEG
;
A
#
# COMPACT_ATOMS: atom_id res chain seq x y z
N PRO A 1 18.00 24.68 13.40
CA PRO A 1 17.52 23.52 12.62
C PRO A 1 16.62 23.99 11.46
N SER A 2 17.24 24.40 10.36
CA SER A 2 16.59 25.05 9.20
C SER A 2 16.28 24.07 8.07
N HIS A 3 16.15 22.78 8.37
CA HIS A 3 16.07 21.72 7.36
C HIS A 3 14.73 20.95 7.32
N ASP A 4 13.80 21.21 8.24
CA ASP A 4 12.43 20.69 8.14
C ASP A 4 11.50 21.80 7.63
N ARG A 5 11.35 21.86 6.30
CA ARG A 5 10.16 22.47 5.70
C ARG A 5 9.41 21.35 5.00
N GLU A 6 8.45 20.76 5.71
CA GLU A 6 7.38 20.03 5.06
C GLU A 6 6.67 21.00 4.10
N VAL A 7 6.55 20.60 2.83
CA VAL A 7 5.95 21.42 1.78
C VAL A 7 4.45 21.11 1.81
N GLY A 8 3.63 22.09 2.19
CA GLY A 8 2.17 21.96 2.21
C GLY A 8 1.48 22.89 3.20
N VAL A 9 0.30 23.40 2.85
CA VAL A 9 -0.58 24.14 3.78
C VAL A 9 -1.61 23.15 4.30
N ALA A 10 -1.45 22.71 5.54
CA ALA A 10 -2.43 21.87 6.22
C ALA A 10 -3.35 22.73 7.10
N ASP A 11 -4.68 22.60 6.93
CA ASP A 11 -5.65 23.08 7.93
C ASP A 11 -5.30 22.56 9.33
N ALA A 12 -5.28 23.48 10.30
CA ALA A 12 -4.86 23.24 11.68
C ALA A 12 -6.00 22.69 12.54
N THR A 13 -5.65 21.88 13.54
CA THR A 13 -6.58 21.38 14.56
C THR A 13 -6.89 22.47 15.58
N GLN A 14 -8.13 22.48 16.10
CA GLN A 14 -8.50 23.37 17.19
C GLN A 14 -7.84 22.90 18.48
N ASP A 15 -6.82 23.64 18.91
CA ASP A 15 -6.15 23.44 20.20
C ASP A 15 -7.11 23.83 21.34
N THR A 16 -7.43 22.88 22.22
CA THR A 16 -8.40 23.08 23.30
C THR A 16 -7.74 23.49 24.61
N THR A 17 -6.43 23.25 24.81
CA THR A 17 -5.71 23.64 26.04
C THR A 17 -4.21 23.88 25.80
N ARG A 18 -3.62 24.82 26.55
CA ARG A 18 -2.17 25.17 26.42
C ARG A 18 -1.17 24.07 26.82
N ILE A 19 -1.66 22.92 27.28
CA ILE A 19 -0.84 21.81 27.77
C ILE A 19 -1.02 20.54 26.93
N ASP A 20 -2.03 20.52 26.08
CA ASP A 20 -2.35 19.40 25.20
C ASP A 20 -1.87 19.75 23.79
N ASP A 21 -1.49 18.75 23.00
CA ASP A 21 -1.07 18.92 21.60
C ASP A 21 0.06 19.96 21.34
N VAL A 22 0.87 20.29 22.35
CA VAL A 22 1.91 21.35 22.32
C VAL A 22 2.98 21.21 21.21
N ARG A 23 3.05 20.06 20.52
CA ARG A 23 3.94 19.79 19.37
C ARG A 23 3.21 19.09 18.21
N ILE A 24 1.89 19.14 18.18
CA ILE A 24 1.09 18.52 17.12
C ILE A 24 0.75 19.58 16.08
N GLY A 25 1.17 19.35 14.82
CA GLY A 25 0.87 20.27 13.71
C GLY A 25 -0.60 20.21 13.29
N ALA A 26 -1.16 19.00 13.21
CA ALA A 26 -2.58 18.74 12.99
C ALA A 26 -2.94 17.29 13.35
N VAL A 27 -4.17 17.11 13.80
CA VAL A 27 -4.93 15.87 13.94
C VAL A 27 -6.07 15.90 12.92
N ARG A 28 -6.16 14.85 12.11
CA ARG A 28 -7.20 14.69 11.10
C ARG A 28 -7.93 13.36 11.29
N PRO A 29 -9.26 13.31 11.17
CA PRO A 29 -9.98 12.05 11.23
C PRO A 29 -9.65 11.19 10.00
N LEU A 30 -9.52 9.89 10.25
CA LEU A 30 -9.38 8.88 9.20
C LEU A 30 -10.73 8.22 8.93
N ILE A 31 -10.96 7.82 7.67
CA ILE A 31 -12.06 6.91 7.34
C ILE A 31 -11.91 5.63 8.18
N SER A 32 -13.03 5.12 8.71
CA SER A 32 -12.97 3.88 9.48
C SER A 32 -12.80 2.68 8.54
N PRO A 33 -12.13 1.59 8.97
CA PRO A 33 -12.00 0.40 8.13
C PRO A 33 -13.35 -0.17 7.65
N ALA A 34 -14.39 -0.07 8.48
CA ALA A 34 -15.72 -0.54 8.13
C ALA A 34 -16.36 0.28 7.01
N LEU A 35 -16.20 1.61 7.03
CA LEU A 35 -16.68 2.49 5.96
C LEU A 35 -15.91 2.25 4.66
N LEU A 36 -14.59 2.09 4.73
CA LEU A 36 -13.78 1.79 3.54
C LEU A 36 -14.17 0.45 2.89
N GLN A 37 -14.46 -0.57 3.70
CA GLN A 37 -14.93 -1.87 3.21
C GLN A 37 -16.33 -1.82 2.60
N ASP A 38 -17.18 -0.90 3.07
CA ASP A 38 -18.51 -0.65 2.50
C ASP A 38 -18.42 0.10 1.17
N GLU A 39 -17.52 1.10 1.06
CA GLU A 39 -17.26 1.84 -0.18
C GLU A 39 -16.56 0.99 -1.26
N LEU A 40 -15.69 0.06 -0.85
CA LEU A 40 -14.91 -0.81 -1.73
C LEU A 40 -15.11 -2.29 -1.37
N PRO A 41 -16.30 -2.86 -1.64
CA PRO A 41 -16.60 -4.24 -1.33
C PRO A 41 -15.73 -5.20 -2.15
N VAL A 42 -15.26 -6.27 -1.52
CA VAL A 42 -14.42 -7.27 -2.19
C VAL A 42 -15.28 -8.21 -3.02
N GLU A 43 -15.05 -8.23 -4.32
CA GLU A 43 -15.71 -9.16 -5.25
C GLU A 43 -15.47 -10.63 -4.87
N PRO A 44 -16.48 -11.53 -5.00
CA PRO A 44 -16.34 -12.95 -4.65
C PRO A 44 -15.17 -13.64 -5.38
N THR A 45 -14.89 -13.25 -6.62
CA THR A 45 -13.78 -13.78 -7.41
C THR A 45 -12.42 -13.42 -6.82
N VAL A 46 -12.28 -12.21 -6.26
CA VAL A 46 -11.08 -11.75 -5.56
C VAL A 46 -10.92 -12.50 -4.24
N GLN A 47 -12.01 -12.73 -3.50
CA GLN A 47 -11.98 -13.53 -2.26
C GLN A 47 -11.46 -14.95 -2.55
N SER A 48 -12.03 -15.63 -3.54
CA SER A 48 -11.58 -16.97 -3.93
C SER A 48 -10.13 -16.99 -4.43
N LEU A 49 -9.67 -15.95 -5.13
CA LEU A 49 -8.27 -15.83 -5.54
C LEU A 49 -7.33 -15.72 -4.33
N VAL A 50 -7.66 -14.87 -3.37
CA VAL A 50 -6.85 -14.66 -2.15
C VAL A 50 -6.81 -15.93 -1.31
N GLU A 51 -7.96 -16.58 -1.10
CA GLU A 51 -8.06 -17.84 -0.36
C GLU A 51 -7.20 -18.94 -0.99
N ARG A 52 -7.39 -19.20 -2.29
CA ARG A 52 -6.60 -20.21 -3.02
C ARG A 52 -5.11 -19.89 -2.97
N THR A 53 -4.72 -18.64 -3.23
CA THR A 53 -3.30 -18.24 -3.23
C THR A 53 -2.65 -18.47 -1.86
N ARG A 54 -3.37 -18.20 -0.76
CA ARG A 54 -2.87 -18.48 0.61
C ARG A 54 -2.68 -19.97 0.86
N VAL A 55 -3.60 -20.81 0.39
CA VAL A 55 -3.50 -22.27 0.47
C VAL A 55 -2.30 -22.77 -0.34
N ASP A 56 -2.15 -22.30 -1.58
CA ASP A 56 -1.05 -22.70 -2.48
C ASP A 56 0.32 -22.31 -1.91
N ILE A 57 0.46 -21.08 -1.39
CA ILE A 57 1.68 -20.66 -0.67
C ILE A 57 1.95 -21.61 0.51
N GLY A 58 0.92 -21.95 1.29
CA GLY A 58 1.03 -22.90 2.39
C GLY A 58 1.51 -24.29 1.93
N HIS A 59 0.99 -24.80 0.82
CA HIS A 59 1.43 -26.08 0.24
C HIS A 59 2.90 -26.05 -0.16
N ILE A 60 3.34 -24.98 -0.85
CA ILE A 60 4.74 -24.81 -1.27
C ILE A 60 5.67 -24.73 -0.05
N LEU A 61 5.33 -23.90 0.95
CA LEU A 61 6.16 -23.74 2.15
C LEU A 61 6.26 -25.03 2.99
N HIS A 62 5.30 -25.95 2.85
CA HIS A 62 5.32 -27.26 3.49
C HIS A 62 5.86 -28.38 2.59
N GLY A 63 6.35 -28.08 1.38
CA GLY A 63 6.88 -29.05 0.44
C GLY A 63 5.83 -30.02 -0.13
N ARG A 64 4.55 -29.64 -0.13
CA ARG A 64 3.45 -30.42 -0.73
C ARG A 64 3.19 -30.07 -2.20
N ASP A 65 3.80 -28.99 -2.66
CA ASP A 65 3.81 -28.45 -4.02
C ASP A 65 5.27 -28.02 -4.27
N ASP A 66 5.84 -28.44 -5.40
CA ASP A 66 7.26 -28.27 -5.74
C ASP A 66 7.55 -26.95 -6.48
N ARG A 67 6.52 -26.15 -6.77
CA ARG A 67 6.68 -24.81 -7.33
C ARG A 67 7.42 -23.87 -6.39
N LEU A 68 8.01 -22.82 -6.97
CA LEU A 68 8.64 -21.74 -6.20
C LEU A 68 7.71 -20.53 -6.06
N VAL A 69 7.55 -20.01 -4.84
CA VAL A 69 6.88 -18.71 -4.62
C VAL A 69 7.82 -17.57 -5.04
N ALA A 70 7.37 -16.73 -5.96
CA ALA A 70 8.11 -15.57 -6.44
C ALA A 70 7.34 -14.28 -6.16
N VAL A 71 7.79 -13.52 -5.16
CA VAL A 71 7.22 -12.19 -4.84
C VAL A 71 7.99 -11.12 -5.60
N VAL A 72 7.40 -10.56 -6.66
CA VAL A 72 8.09 -9.68 -7.62
C VAL A 72 7.26 -8.45 -7.97
N GLY A 73 7.93 -7.31 -8.12
CA GLY A 73 7.26 -6.05 -8.45
C GLY A 73 8.08 -4.82 -8.06
N PRO A 74 7.51 -3.62 -8.27
CA PRO A 74 8.13 -2.36 -7.90
C PRO A 74 8.57 -2.31 -6.43
N CYS A 75 9.61 -1.54 -6.14
CA CYS A 75 10.09 -1.38 -4.76
C CYS A 75 9.01 -0.74 -3.86
N SER A 76 8.32 0.26 -4.39
CA SER A 76 7.10 0.88 -3.87
C SER A 76 6.27 1.44 -5.04
N ILE A 77 4.95 1.31 -4.96
CA ILE A 77 4.00 1.89 -5.93
C ILE A 77 3.83 3.36 -5.61
N HIS A 78 3.91 4.21 -6.63
CA HIS A 78 3.67 5.65 -6.53
C HIS A 78 2.69 6.16 -7.60
N ASP A 79 2.24 5.28 -8.50
CA ASP A 79 1.38 5.58 -9.63
C ASP A 79 0.49 4.36 -9.88
N HIS A 80 -0.82 4.58 -9.87
CA HIS A 80 -1.83 3.52 -10.01
C HIS A 80 -1.84 2.91 -11.41
N ASP A 81 -1.78 3.73 -12.45
CA ASP A 81 -1.89 3.27 -13.84
C ASP A 81 -0.67 2.45 -14.24
N GLN A 82 0.53 2.89 -13.84
CA GLN A 82 1.77 2.13 -14.02
C GLN A 82 1.76 0.81 -13.23
N ALA A 83 1.16 0.79 -12.04
CA ALA A 83 1.02 -0.44 -11.27
C ALA A 83 0.09 -1.44 -11.98
N LEU A 84 -1.03 -0.98 -12.57
CA LEU A 84 -1.93 -1.83 -13.33
C LEU A 84 -1.30 -2.32 -14.64
N GLU A 85 -0.57 -1.47 -15.36
CA GLU A 85 0.18 -1.91 -16.55
C GLU A 85 1.18 -3.03 -16.20
N TYR A 86 1.93 -2.84 -15.11
CA TYR A 86 2.84 -3.87 -14.61
C TYR A 86 2.09 -5.16 -14.23
N ALA A 87 0.96 -5.05 -13.54
CA ALA A 87 0.14 -6.21 -13.14
C ALA A 87 -0.34 -7.02 -14.35
N HIS A 88 -0.82 -6.36 -15.41
CA HIS A 88 -1.25 -7.04 -16.63
C HIS A 88 -0.10 -7.79 -17.32
N ARG A 89 1.08 -7.17 -17.40
CA ARG A 89 2.27 -7.81 -17.97
C ARG A 89 2.75 -8.98 -17.11
N LEU A 90 2.74 -8.82 -15.79
CA LEU A 90 3.12 -9.87 -14.86
C LEU A 90 2.14 -11.05 -14.92
N LYS A 91 0.84 -10.80 -15.10
CA LYS A 91 -0.17 -11.84 -15.21
C LYS A 91 0.10 -12.78 -16.40
N ALA A 92 0.47 -12.24 -17.56
CA ALA A 92 0.81 -13.06 -18.72
C ALA A 92 2.00 -13.99 -18.43
N VAL A 93 3.04 -13.49 -17.77
CA VAL A 93 4.21 -14.29 -17.36
C VAL A 93 3.85 -15.31 -16.28
N ALA A 94 3.00 -14.94 -15.33
CA ALA A 94 2.52 -15.83 -14.28
C ALA A 94 1.72 -17.01 -14.86
N ASP A 95 0.94 -16.77 -15.93
CA ASP A 95 0.21 -17.85 -16.62
C ASP A 95 1.15 -18.78 -17.39
N GLU A 96 2.17 -18.22 -18.06
CA GLU A 96 3.17 -19.00 -18.81
C GLU A 96 3.99 -19.92 -17.88
N LEU A 97 4.38 -19.42 -16.71
CA LEU A 97 5.28 -20.11 -15.78
C LEU A 97 4.55 -20.83 -14.63
N ARG A 98 3.21 -20.94 -14.69
CA ARG A 98 2.36 -21.40 -13.57
C ARG A 98 2.66 -22.82 -13.07
N GLU A 99 3.25 -23.66 -13.92
CA GLU A 99 3.60 -25.04 -13.59
C GLU A 99 4.83 -25.11 -12.67
N ASP A 100 5.73 -24.13 -12.74
CA ASP A 100 6.98 -24.07 -11.95
C ASP A 100 6.95 -22.97 -10.88
N LEU A 101 6.18 -21.90 -11.09
CA LEU A 101 6.17 -20.71 -10.24
C LEU A 101 4.77 -20.34 -9.76
N LEU A 102 4.67 -19.98 -8.47
CA LEU A 102 3.56 -19.21 -7.93
C LEU A 102 3.99 -17.74 -7.82
N ILE A 103 3.71 -16.96 -8.86
CA ILE A 103 4.08 -15.54 -8.93
C ILE A 103 3.05 -14.70 -8.18
N VAL A 104 3.52 -13.86 -7.26
CA VAL A 104 2.71 -12.90 -6.50
C VAL A 104 3.27 -11.49 -6.72
N MET A 105 2.42 -10.57 -7.15
CA MET A 105 2.83 -9.18 -7.34
C MET A 105 3.18 -8.53 -5.99
N ARG A 106 4.34 -7.87 -5.94
CA ARG A 106 4.73 -6.99 -4.82
C ARG A 106 3.99 -5.66 -4.93
N VAL A 107 3.11 -5.38 -3.97
CA VAL A 107 2.28 -4.17 -3.88
C VAL A 107 2.60 -3.43 -2.57
N TYR A 108 3.76 -2.76 -2.50
CA TYR A 108 4.18 -2.00 -1.32
C TYR A 108 3.93 -0.51 -1.55
N PHE A 109 3.36 0.19 -0.57
CA PHE A 109 3.01 1.61 -0.71
C PHE A 109 4.08 2.56 -0.18
N GLU A 110 5.02 2.09 0.63
CA GLU A 110 6.05 2.91 1.26
C GLU A 110 7.39 2.18 1.33
N LYS A 111 8.48 2.97 1.37
CA LYS A 111 9.81 2.52 1.77
C LYS A 111 10.21 3.24 3.07
N PRO A 112 10.41 2.52 4.20
CA PRO A 112 10.88 3.11 5.45
C PRO A 112 12.20 3.85 5.27
N ARG A 113 12.30 5.06 5.82
CA ARG A 113 13.47 5.95 5.70
C ARG A 113 13.79 6.65 7.02
N THR A 114 15.08 6.84 7.28
CA THR A 114 15.61 7.63 8.42
C THR A 114 15.90 9.09 8.05
N THR A 115 15.77 9.43 6.76
CA THR A 115 15.98 10.76 6.20
C THR A 115 14.69 11.30 5.58
N VAL A 116 14.61 12.62 5.41
CA VAL A 116 13.45 13.28 4.78
C VAL A 116 13.27 12.79 3.35
N GLY A 117 12.03 12.50 2.98
CA GLY A 117 11.63 12.08 1.65
C GLY A 117 10.17 11.63 1.61
N TRP A 118 9.68 11.29 0.42
CA TRP A 118 8.28 10.90 0.20
C TRP A 118 7.78 9.81 1.15
N LYS A 119 6.56 9.95 1.66
CA LYS A 119 6.02 9.12 2.75
C LYS A 119 5.20 7.92 2.26
N GLY A 120 5.18 7.68 0.95
CA GLY A 120 4.47 6.56 0.35
C GLY A 120 3.08 6.95 -0.16
N TYR A 121 2.49 6.05 -0.94
CA TYR A 121 1.25 6.30 -1.70
C TYR A 121 0.05 6.55 -0.77
N ILE A 122 -0.06 5.80 0.32
CA ILE A 122 -1.11 6.01 1.32
C ILE A 122 -0.95 7.38 1.98
N ASN A 123 0.26 7.73 2.44
CA ASN A 123 0.46 8.95 3.21
C ASN A 123 0.41 10.21 2.34
N ASP A 124 0.99 10.18 1.13
CA ASP A 124 1.13 11.33 0.23
C ASP A 124 0.89 10.92 -1.23
N PRO A 125 -0.37 10.59 -1.60
CA PRO A 125 -0.71 10.00 -2.91
C PRO A 125 -0.39 10.93 -4.09
N ARG A 126 -0.32 12.24 -3.85
CA ARG A 126 -0.11 13.27 -4.87
C ARG A 126 1.35 13.66 -5.05
N LEU A 127 2.27 13.09 -4.26
CA LEU A 127 3.71 13.39 -4.31
C LEU A 127 4.03 14.88 -4.09
N ASP A 128 3.16 15.61 -3.40
CA ASP A 128 3.23 17.07 -3.23
C ASP A 128 3.36 17.51 -1.76
N GLY A 129 3.42 16.56 -0.83
CA GLY A 129 3.49 16.82 0.61
C GLY A 129 2.14 17.23 1.22
N SER A 130 1.01 17.01 0.53
CA SER A 130 -0.32 17.39 1.02
C SER A 130 -0.90 16.43 2.07
N PHE A 131 -0.27 15.27 2.28
CA PHE A 131 -0.64 14.27 3.29
C PHE A 131 -2.11 13.81 3.24
N ARG A 132 -2.63 13.53 2.04
CA ARG A 132 -4.04 13.14 1.80
C ARG A 132 -4.29 11.66 2.09
N ILE A 133 -4.13 11.25 3.35
CA ILE A 133 -4.24 9.83 3.76
C ILE A 133 -5.61 9.17 3.52
N ASN A 134 -6.72 9.92 3.48
CA ASN A 134 -8.03 9.33 3.13
C ASN A 134 -8.20 9.13 1.61
N GLU A 135 -7.34 9.74 0.79
CA GLU A 135 -7.34 9.56 -0.68
C GLU A 135 -6.39 8.43 -1.11
N GLY A 136 -5.31 8.20 -0.36
CA GLY A 136 -4.28 7.20 -0.66
C GLY A 136 -4.59 5.83 -0.07
#